data_AF-A0A5B8U7C9-F1
#
_entry.id   AF-A0A5B8U7C9-F1
#
_cell.length_a   1.000
_cell.length_b   1.000
_cell.length_c   1.000
_cell.angle_alpha   90.00
_cell.angle_beta   90.00
_cell.angle_gamma   90.00
#
_symmetry.space_group_name_H-M   'P 1'
#
loop_
_entity.id
_entity.type
_entity.pdbx_description
1 polymer ?
#
loop_
_entity_poly.entity_id
_entity_poly.type
_entity_poly.pdbx_seq_one_letter_code
_entity_poly.pdbx_strand_id
1 'polypeptide(L)'
;MTSQSTVAALGQLTQLAERRRREQRKIGALWAMTRADRLAAMREGRLSLAQLRVWTAAFPDEVLATSLTGTGELYWILCQTPEYLGDD
;
A
#
# COMPACT_ATOMS: atom_id res chain seq x y z
N MET A 1 9.46 38.29 -14.30
CA MET A 1 8.92 37.52 -13.14
C MET A 1 8.61 36.05 -13.48
N THR A 2 9.27 35.42 -14.46
CA THR A 2 8.99 34.04 -14.90
C THR A 2 9.91 32.98 -14.29
N SER A 3 11.15 33.35 -13.92
CA SER A 3 12.18 32.40 -13.48
C SER A 3 11.91 31.70 -12.14
N GLN A 4 11.19 32.34 -11.20
CA GLN A 4 10.88 31.73 -9.90
C GLN A 4 9.85 30.59 -10.00
N SER A 5 8.93 30.67 -10.95
CA SER A 5 7.89 29.65 -11.16
C SER A 5 8.46 28.36 -11.74
N THR A 6 9.44 28.46 -12.66
CA THR A 6 10.08 27.29 -13.28
C THR A 6 10.92 26.49 -12.28
N VAL A 7 11.65 27.17 -11.38
CA VAL A 7 12.45 26.49 -10.34
C VAL A 7 11.55 25.74 -9.35
N ALA A 8 10.40 26.32 -8.97
CA ALA A 8 9.42 25.66 -8.11
C ALA A 8 8.80 24.42 -8.80
N ALA A 9 8.43 24.52 -10.08
CA ALA A 9 7.90 23.41 -10.85
C ALA A 9 8.93 22.26 -11.01
N LEU A 10 10.19 22.58 -11.26
CA LEU A 10 11.27 21.59 -11.32
C LEU A 10 11.45 20.88 -9.97
N GLY A 11 11.40 21.62 -8.85
CA GLY A 11 11.45 21.03 -7.51
C GLY A 11 10.30 20.05 -7.22
N GLN A 12 9.09 20.38 -7.64
CA GLN A 12 7.92 19.49 -7.51
C GLN A 12 8.06 18.22 -8.35
N LEU A 13 8.56 18.33 -9.59
CA LEU A 13 8.81 17.19 -10.46
C LEU A 13 9.86 16.24 -9.87
N THR A 14 10.93 16.79 -9.28
CA THR A 14 11.95 15.97 -8.60
C THR A 14 11.37 15.22 -7.41
N GLN A 15 10.58 15.87 -6.56
CA GLN A 15 9.93 15.21 -5.42
C GLN A 15 8.97 14.08 -5.86
N LEU A 16 8.21 14.29 -6.93
CA LEU A 16 7.34 13.26 -7.50
C LEU A 16 8.15 12.07 -8.03
N ALA A 17 9.25 12.33 -8.75
CA ALA A 17 10.12 11.29 -9.26
C ALA A 17 10.74 10.45 -8.13
N GLU A 18 11.20 11.09 -7.05
CA GLU A 18 11.70 10.39 -5.88
C GLU A 18 10.63 9.55 -5.18
N ARG A 19 9.42 10.10 -5.01
CA ARG A 19 8.30 9.37 -4.42
C ARG A 19 7.99 8.12 -5.23
N ARG A 20 7.97 8.23 -6.56
CA ARG A 20 7.76 7.09 -7.47
C ARG A 20 8.89 6.07 -7.37
N ARG A 21 10.15 6.51 -7.30
CA ARG A 21 11.30 5.61 -7.09
C ARG A 21 11.23 4.88 -5.75
N ARG A 22 10.86 5.57 -4.68
CA ARG A 22 10.66 4.96 -3.35
C ARG A 22 9.56 3.90 -3.41
N GLU A 23 8.44 4.19 -4.04
CA GLU A 23 7.34 3.22 -4.18
C GLU A 23 7.73 2.02 -5.04
N GLN A 24 8.46 2.25 -6.14
CA GLN A 24 8.96 1.15 -6.97
C GLN A 24 9.91 0.21 -6.21
N ARG A 25 10.77 0.75 -5.34
CA ARG A 25 11.64 -0.05 -4.46
C ARG A 25 10.82 -0.87 -3.46
N LYS A 26 9.77 -0.29 -2.88
CA LYS A 26 8.85 -1.00 -1.97
C LYS A 26 8.11 -2.14 -2.67
N ILE A 27 7.69 -1.94 -3.92
CA ILE A 27 7.11 -3.00 -4.75
C ILE A 27 8.16 -4.08 -5.06
N GLY A 28 9.40 -3.71 -5.37
CA GLY A 28 10.48 -4.67 -5.55
C GLY A 28 10.70 -5.54 -4.30
N ALA A 29 10.68 -4.93 -3.10
CA ALA A 29 10.79 -5.65 -1.84
C ALA A 29 9.64 -6.63 -1.59
N LEU A 30 8.42 -6.29 -2.04
CA LEU A 30 7.25 -7.18 -1.96
C LEU A 30 7.44 -8.48 -2.74
N TRP A 31 8.13 -8.42 -3.88
CA TRP A 31 8.42 -9.60 -4.71
C TRP A 31 9.57 -10.46 -4.17
N ALA A 32 10.43 -9.88 -3.34
CA ALA A 32 11.47 -10.63 -2.64
C ALA A 32 10.93 -11.41 -1.42
N MET A 33 9.75 -11.04 -0.91
CA MET A 33 9.10 -11.73 0.20
C MET A 33 8.52 -13.07 -0.23
N THR A 34 8.53 -14.06 0.66
CA THR A 34 7.73 -15.27 0.46
C THR A 34 6.25 -14.97 0.66
N ARG A 35 5.36 -15.89 0.26
CA ARG A 35 3.92 -15.76 0.52
C ARG A 35 3.61 -15.58 2.02
N ALA A 36 4.28 -16.35 2.88
CA ALA A 36 4.11 -16.25 4.33
C ALA A 36 4.52 -14.87 4.87
N ASP A 37 5.63 -14.34 4.38
CA ASP A 37 6.12 -13.01 4.77
C ASP A 37 5.17 -11.89 4.32
N ARG A 38 4.60 -12.00 3.10
CA ARG A 38 3.60 -11.04 2.61
C ARG A 38 2.35 -11.05 3.47
N LEU A 39 1.85 -12.23 3.85
CA LEU A 39 0.69 -12.39 4.73
C LEU A 39 0.95 -11.84 6.13
N ALA A 40 2.13 -12.08 6.71
CA ALA A 40 2.52 -11.52 8.00
C ALA A 40 2.63 -9.98 7.93
N ALA A 41 3.30 -9.45 6.91
CA ALA A 41 3.42 -8.01 6.69
C ALA A 41 2.06 -7.34 6.48
N MET A 42 1.12 -8.01 5.82
CA MET A 42 -0.27 -7.54 5.68
C MET A 42 -0.99 -7.47 7.02
N ARG A 43 -0.93 -8.55 7.81
CA ARG A 43 -1.60 -8.63 9.13
C ARG A 43 -1.06 -7.60 10.11
N GLU A 44 0.23 -7.31 10.04
CA GLU A 44 0.89 -6.29 10.86
C GLU A 44 0.73 -4.87 10.31
N GLY A 45 -0.01 -4.66 9.20
CA GLY A 45 -0.21 -3.34 8.62
C GLY A 45 1.04 -2.70 8.01
N ARG A 46 2.08 -3.49 7.71
CA ARG A 46 3.37 -3.04 7.17
C ARG A 46 3.36 -2.80 5.65
N LEU A 47 2.29 -3.17 4.96
CA LEU A 47 2.13 -2.99 3.52
C LEU A 47 1.36 -1.71 3.17
N SER A 48 1.83 -0.97 2.17
CA SER A 48 1.11 0.16 1.59
C SER A 48 -0.09 -0.31 0.75
N LEU A 49 -1.08 0.56 0.55
CA LEU A 49 -2.21 0.29 -0.36
C LEU A 49 -1.74 -0.04 -1.79
N ALA A 50 -0.68 0.61 -2.26
CA ALA A 50 -0.13 0.33 -3.59
C ALA A 50 0.52 -1.06 -3.66
N GLN A 51 1.23 -1.49 -2.60
CA GLN A 51 1.75 -2.85 -2.50
C GLN A 51 0.62 -3.88 -2.45
N LEU A 52 -0.43 -3.64 -1.64
CA LEU A 52 -1.60 -4.52 -1.58
C LEU A 52 -2.27 -4.65 -2.95
N ARG A 53 -2.51 -3.54 -3.65
CA ARG A 53 -3.11 -3.53 -4.99
C ARG A 53 -2.28 -4.27 -6.03
N VAL A 54 -0.95 -4.14 -5.96
CA VAL A 54 -0.04 -4.82 -6.88
C VAL A 54 0.03 -6.31 -6.57
N TRP A 55 0.02 -6.69 -5.29
CA TRP A 55 -0.01 -8.09 -4.87
C TRP A 55 -1.32 -8.78 -5.25
N THR A 56 -2.47 -8.17 -4.99
CA THR A 56 -3.79 -8.72 -5.34
C THR A 56 -3.94 -8.93 -6.83
N ALA A 57 -3.37 -8.04 -7.65
CA ALA A 57 -3.40 -8.18 -9.10
C ALA A 57 -2.49 -9.32 -9.61
N ALA A 58 -1.36 -9.58 -8.97
CA ALA A 58 -0.40 -10.59 -9.41
C ALA A 58 -0.71 -12.00 -8.89
N PHE A 59 -1.29 -12.10 -7.69
CA PHE A 59 -1.58 -13.36 -7.01
C PHE A 59 -3.00 -13.35 -6.45
N PRO A 60 -4.04 -13.34 -7.31
CA PRO A 60 -5.43 -13.24 -6.88
C PRO A 60 -5.85 -14.39 -5.95
N ASP A 61 -5.26 -15.58 -6.10
CA ASP A 61 -5.56 -16.76 -5.27
C ASP A 61 -4.83 -16.76 -3.92
N GLU A 62 -3.78 -15.96 -3.76
CA GLU A 62 -3.01 -15.90 -2.50
C GLU A 62 -3.65 -14.97 -1.49
N VAL A 63 -4.33 -13.94 -1.99
CA VAL A 63 -5.10 -13.01 -1.18
C VAL A 63 -6.35 -13.77 -0.79
N LEU A 64 -6.20 -14.58 0.27
CA LEU A 64 -7.29 -15.08 1.11
C LEU A 64 -8.40 -14.02 1.13
N ALA A 65 -9.65 -14.45 1.06
CA ALA A 65 -10.90 -13.70 1.08
C ALA A 65 -10.99 -12.58 2.17
N THR A 66 -10.11 -11.60 2.08
CA THR A 66 -9.84 -10.51 3.00
C THR A 66 -9.50 -9.23 2.22
N SER A 67 -9.64 -9.23 0.88
CA SER A 67 -9.46 -8.08 0.00
C SER A 67 -10.74 -7.79 -0.78
N LEU A 68 -11.54 -6.88 -0.23
CA LEU A 68 -12.26 -5.74 -0.85
C LEU A 68 -12.99 -5.85 -2.22
N THR A 69 -13.03 -6.97 -2.94
CA THR A 69 -13.76 -7.09 -4.23
C THR A 69 -14.48 -8.43 -4.45
N GLY A 70 -14.74 -9.21 -3.40
CA GLY A 70 -15.56 -10.43 -3.45
C GLY A 70 -16.08 -10.83 -2.08
N THR A 71 -17.30 -11.42 -2.04
CA THR A 71 -18.15 -11.73 -0.86
C THR A 71 -17.38 -11.98 0.45
N GLY A 72 -17.16 -10.93 1.24
CA GLY A 72 -16.40 -11.00 2.49
C GLY A 72 -15.83 -9.65 2.95
N GLU A 73 -16.52 -8.55 2.67
CA GLU A 73 -16.16 -7.23 3.19
C GLU A 73 -16.24 -7.22 4.72
N LEU A 74 -15.21 -6.71 5.41
CA LEU A 74 -15.26 -5.99 6.72
C LEU A 74 -14.05 -6.24 7.65
N TYR A 75 -13.28 -7.32 7.48
CA TYR A 75 -12.34 -7.75 8.55
C TYR A 75 -11.22 -6.74 8.89
N TRP A 76 -10.62 -6.09 7.89
CA TRP A 76 -9.47 -5.19 8.14
C TRP A 76 -9.87 -3.84 8.77
N ILE A 77 -11.05 -3.30 8.40
CA ILE A 77 -11.62 -2.11 9.05
C ILE A 77 -12.02 -2.47 10.48
N LEU A 78 -12.73 -3.58 10.70
CA LEU A 78 -13.16 -4.02 12.03
C LEU A 78 -12.01 -4.27 13.02
N CYS A 79 -10.88 -4.83 12.56
CA CYS A 79 -9.75 -5.12 13.47
C CYS A 79 -8.91 -3.90 13.86
N GLN A 80 -9.14 -2.72 13.28
CA GLN A 80 -8.36 -1.52 13.58
C GLN A 80 -9.21 -0.27 13.91
N THR A 81 -10.55 -0.39 13.94
CA THR A 81 -11.43 0.68 14.40
C THR A 81 -11.81 0.44 15.87
N PRO A 82 -11.38 1.29 16.82
CA PRO A 82 -11.69 1.12 18.25
C PRO A 82 -13.19 1.03 18.55
N GLU A 83 -14.00 1.78 17.80
CA GLU A 83 -15.47 1.85 17.92
C GLU A 83 -16.20 0.49 17.73
N TYR A 84 -15.52 -0.53 17.20
CA TYR A 84 -16.08 -1.89 17.00
C TYR A 84 -15.49 -2.96 17.94
N LEU A 85 -14.42 -2.65 18.67
CA LEU A 85 -13.76 -3.57 19.61
C LEU A 85 -14.37 -3.51 21.02
N GLY A 86 -15.26 -2.54 21.27
CA GLY A 86 -15.96 -2.40 22.55
C GLY A 86 -15.17 -1.67 23.63
N ASP A 87 -14.08 -0.98 23.27
CA ASP A 87 -13.36 -0.10 24.20
C ASP A 87 -13.98 1.30 24.16
N ASP A 88 -14.83 1.59 25.15
CA ASP A 88 -15.12 2.96 25.64
C ASP A 88 -13.89 3.55 26.38
#